data_AF-D3SQQ7-F1
#
_entry.id   AF-D3SQQ7-F1
#
_cell.length_a   1.000
_cell.length_b   1.000
_cell.length_c   1.000
_cell.angle_alpha   90.00
_cell.angle_beta   90.00
_cell.angle_gamma   90.00
#
_symmetry.space_group_name_H-M   'P 1'
#
loop_
_entity.id
_entity.type
_entity.pdbx_description
1 polymer ?
#
loop_
_entity_poly.entity_id
_entity_poly.type
_entity_poly.pdbx_seq_one_letter_code
_entity_poly.pdbx_strand_id
1 'polypeptide(L)' 'MSETALEYQKHVLATVIDEAVYVGTASEAEAKQLHDRLADVESMQSVDQLWDDLSREYEVLERKEIA' A
#
# COMPACT_ATOMS: atom_id res chain seq x y z
N MET A 1 13.62 21.33 -5.53
CA MET A 1 14.33 20.03 -5.51
C MET A 1 13.44 19.05 -6.24
N SER A 2 13.99 18.23 -7.14
CA SER A 2 13.23 17.15 -7.77
C SER A 2 12.97 16.06 -6.73
N GLU A 3 11.75 15.55 -6.72
CA GLU A 3 11.37 14.38 -5.92
C GLU A 3 12.32 13.21 -6.23
N THR A 4 12.81 12.54 -5.18
CA THR A 4 13.60 11.33 -5.33
C THR A 4 12.72 10.18 -5.80
N ALA A 5 13.31 9.16 -6.44
CA ALA A 5 12.56 7.98 -6.85
C ALA A 5 11.82 7.31 -5.67
N LEU A 6 12.41 7.34 -4.47
CA LEU A 6 11.80 6.82 -3.26
C LEU A 6 10.57 7.64 -2.84
N GLU A 7 10.69 8.97 -2.80
CA GLU A 7 9.56 9.85 -2.45
C GLU A 7 8.40 9.68 -3.43
N TYR A 8 8.69 9.59 -4.74
CA TYR A 8 7.68 9.33 -5.76
C TYR A 8 6.97 7.99 -5.50
N GLN A 9 7.70 6.92 -5.22
CA GLN A 9 7.10 5.62 -4.94
C GLN A 9 6.25 5.63 -3.67
N LYS A 10 6.70 6.34 -2.62
CA LYS A 10 5.90 6.52 -1.41
C LYS A 10 4.60 7.26 -1.73
N HIS A 11 4.63 8.27 -2.59
CA HIS A 11 3.43 8.99 -3.01
C HIS A 11 2.44 8.11 -3.79
N VAL A 12 2.94 7.27 -4.70
CA VAL A 12 2.09 6.31 -5.43
C VAL A 12 1.43 5.32 -4.47
N LEU A 13 2.19 4.72 -3.54
CA LEU A 13 1.64 3.81 -2.53
C LEU A 13 0.58 4.49 -1.65
N ALA A 14 0.83 5.71 -1.19
CA ALA A 14 -0.14 6.49 -0.41
C ALA A 14 -1.45 6.69 -1.18
N THR A 15 -1.36 7.02 -2.47
CA THR A 15 -2.53 7.22 -3.34
C THR A 15 -3.34 5.93 -3.47
N VAL A 16 -2.67 4.80 -3.61
CA VAL A 16 -3.31 3.48 -3.77
C VAL A 16 -3.98 3.04 -2.48
N ILE A 17 -3.38 3.30 -1.32
CA ILE A 17 -4.00 3.07 -0.01
C ILE A 17 -5.27 3.90 0.14
N ASP A 18 -5.24 5.18 -0.22
CA ASP A 18 -6.41 6.07 -0.14
C ASP A 18 -7.52 5.64 -1.12
N GLU A 19 -7.14 5.23 -2.34
CA GLU A 19 -8.08 4.71 -3.33
C GLU A 19 -8.77 3.43 -2.83
N ALA A 20 -8.03 2.52 -2.19
CA ALA A 20 -8.59 1.30 -1.61
C ALA A 20 -9.69 1.58 -0.57
N VAL A 21 -9.53 2.63 0.25
CA VAL A 21 -10.59 3.08 1.17
C VAL A 21 -11.77 3.62 0.38
N TYR A 22 -11.51 4.47 -0.61
CA TYR A 22 -12.54 5.11 -1.42
C TYR A 22 -13.40 4.08 -2.16
N VAL A 23 -12.81 3.03 -2.72
CA VAL A 23 -13.53 1.95 -3.42
C VAL A 23 -14.11 0.89 -2.46
N GLY A 24 -13.82 1.01 -1.16
CA GLY A 24 -14.35 0.13 -0.11
C GLY A 24 -13.67 -1.23 -0.03
N THR A 25 -12.48 -1.40 -0.60
CA THR A 25 -11.70 -2.64 -0.52
C THR A 25 -10.78 -2.70 0.69
N ALA A 26 -10.57 -1.57 1.38
CA ALA A 26 -9.92 -1.48 2.69
C ALA A 26 -10.71 -0.58 3.63
N SER A 27 -10.64 -0.84 4.93
CA SER A 27 -11.18 0.06 5.96
C SER A 27 -10.24 1.23 6.26
N GLU A 28 -10.78 2.32 6.81
CA GLU A 28 -9.97 3.47 7.26
C GLU A 28 -8.90 3.08 8.30
N ALA A 29 -9.19 2.07 9.14
CA ALA A 29 -8.25 1.58 10.14
C ALA A 29 -7.07 0.82 9.50
N GLU A 30 -7.34 0.00 8.49
CA GLU A 30 -6.31 -0.70 7.71
C GLU A 30 -5.46 0.30 6.92
N ALA A 31 -6.10 1.27 6.26
CA ALA A 31 -5.39 2.32 5.54
C ALA A 31 -4.47 3.15 6.45
N LYS A 32 -4.92 3.48 7.67
CA LYS A 32 -4.07 4.14 8.66
C LYS A 32 -2.83 3.32 9.00
N GLN A 33 -2.99 2.02 9.25
CA GLN A 33 -1.85 1.14 9.52
C GLN A 33 -0.88 1.06 8.34
N LEU A 34 -1.40 1.04 7.11
CA LEU A 34 -0.58 1.03 5.89
C LEU A 34 0.16 2.35 5.69
N HIS A 35 -0.47 3.49 5.99
CA HIS A 35 0.20 4.80 6.00
C HIS A 35 1.30 4.89 7.06
N ASP A 36 1.07 4.36 8.26
CA ASP A 36 2.09 4.31 9.31
C ASP A 36 3.29 3.46 8.85
N ARG A 37 3.05 2.29 8.25
CA ARG A 37 4.11 1.44 7.65
C ARG A 37 4.86 2.16 6.53
N LEU A 38 4.14 2.90 5.68
CA LEU A 38 4.71 3.64 4.58
C LEU A 38 5.59 4.81 5.07
N ALA A 39 5.24 5.43 6.19
CA ALA A 39 6.07 6.48 6.81
C ALA A 39 7.47 5.96 7.13
N ASP A 40 7.56 4.71 7.63
CA ASP A 40 8.80 4.03 8.02
C ASP A 40 9.61 3.47 6.83
N VAL A 41 9.15 3.62 5.59
CA VAL A 41 9.88 3.18 4.40
C VAL A 41 11.03 4.15 4.08
N GLU A 42 12.26 3.65 4.22
CA GLU A 42 13.51 4.39 4.00
C GLU A 42 14.28 3.97 2.73
N SER A 43 13.81 2.94 2.01
CA SER A 43 14.50 2.39 0.85
C SER A 43 13.55 1.85 -0.22
N MET A 44 14.04 1.77 -1.46
CA MET A 44 13.30 1.15 -2.57
C MET A 44 13.00 -0.34 -2.31
N GLN A 45 13.90 -1.06 -1.63
CA GLN A 45 13.66 -2.46 -1.27
C GLN A 45 12.48 -2.60 -0.29
N SER A 46 12.34 -1.65 0.64
CA SER A 46 11.21 -1.60 1.58
C SER A 46 9.90 -1.21 0.89
N VAL A 47 9.96 -0.37 -0.15
CA VAL A 47 8.81 -0.11 -1.05
C VAL A 47 8.35 -1.39 -1.74
N ASP A 48 9.28 -2.12 -2.36
CA ASP A 48 8.96 -3.35 -3.09
C ASP A 48 8.33 -4.41 -2.17
N GLN A 49 8.88 -4.55 -0.96
CA GLN A 49 8.32 -5.45 0.06
C GLN A 49 6.88 -5.07 0.46
N LEU A 50 6.59 -3.77 0.61
CA LEU A 50 5.25 -3.31 0.96
C LEU A 50 4.25 -3.56 -0.19
N TRP A 51 4.69 -3.39 -1.43
CA TRP A 51 3.90 -3.78 -2.61
C TRP A 51 3.61 -5.28 -2.65
N ASP A 52 4.60 -6.12 -2.35
CA ASP A 52 4.42 -7.58 -2.29
C ASP A 52 3.43 -8.00 -1.19
N ASP A 53 3.52 -7.37 -0.01
CA ASP A 53 2.62 -7.64 1.11
C ASP A 53 1.17 -7.27 0.76
N LEU A 54 0.97 -6.07 0.20
CA LEU A 54 -0.34 -5.61 -0.26
C LEU A 54 -0.91 -6.54 -1.34
N SER A 55 -0.10 -6.87 -2.34
CA SER A 55 -0.52 -7.74 -3.45
C SER A 55 -0.94 -9.12 -2.96
N ARG A 56 -0.21 -9.68 -1.98
CA ARG A 56 -0.53 -10.97 -1.37
C ARG A 56 -1.82 -10.92 -0.54
N GLU A 57 -2.04 -9.86 0.23
CA GLU A 57 -3.29 -9.69 0.99
C GLU A 57 -4.50 -9.60 0.05
N TYR A 58 -4.41 -8.85 -1.05
CA TYR A 58 -5.47 -8.77 -2.06
C TYR A 58 -5.69 -10.06 -2.85
N GLU A 59 -4.63 -10.77 -3.28
CA GLU A 59 -4.78 -12.08 -3.93
C GLU A 59 -5.40 -13.14 -3.01
N VAL A 60 -5.13 -13.08 -1.71
CA VAL A 60 -5.71 -14.00 -0.72
C VAL A 60 -7.20 -13.69 -0.51
N LEU A 61 -7.61 -12.43 -0.61
CA LEU A 61 -9.02 -12.03 -0.55
C LEU A 61 -9.78 -12.47 -1.81
N GLU A 62 -9.20 -12.30 -3.01
CA GLU A 62 -9.80 -12.72 -4.28
C GLU A 62 -10.08 -14.23 -4.33
N ARG A 63 -9.22 -15.05 -3.69
CA ARG A 63 -9.43 -16.51 -3.59
C ARG A 63 -10.48 -16.91 -2.55
N LYS A 64 -10.78 -16.06 -1.56
CA LYS A 64 -11.80 -16.36 -0.52
C LYS A 64 -13.22 -16.01 -0.94
N GLU A 65 -13.41 -15.19 -1.98
CA GLU A 65 -14.74 -14.91 -2.55
C GLU A 65 -15.29 -16.04 -3.43
N ILE A 66 -14.46 -17.03 -3.80
CA ILE A 66 -14.82 -18.16 -4.68
C ILE A 66 -15.02 -19.48 -3.91
N ALA A 67 -14.93 -19.49 -2.58
CA ALA A 67 -15.12 -20.69 -1.74
C ALA A 67 -16.41 -20.61 -0.91
#